data_AF-A0A924LJE6-F1
#
_entry.id   AF-A0A924LJE6-F1
#
_cell.length_a   1.000
_cell.length_b   1.000
_cell.length_c   1.000
_cell.angle_alpha   90.00
_cell.angle_beta   90.00
_cell.angle_gamma   90.00
#
_symmetry.space_group_name_H-M   'P 1'
#
loop_
_entity.id
_entity.type
_entity.pdbx_description
1 polymer ?
#
loop_
_entity_poly.entity_id
_entity_poly.type
_entity_poly.pdbx_seq_one_letter_code
_entity_poly.pdbx_strand_id
1 'polypeptide(L)' 'MPSILRSDGYRFFFYSDEGHPREPPHIHAVSGDKTIKFWLDPVELAHNKPL' A
#
# COMPACT_ATOMS: atom_id res chain seq x y z
N MET A 1 -2.92 2.95 11.09
CA MET A 1 -2.93 3.79 9.88
C MET A 1 -4.34 4.28 9.56
N PRO A 2 -4.57 5.60 9.45
CA PRO A 2 -5.85 6.16 9.02
C PRO A 2 -6.17 5.71 7.59
N SER A 3 -7.47 5.53 7.31
CA SER A 3 -7.93 5.19 5.96
C SER A 3 -8.09 6.46 5.15
N ILE A 4 -7.63 6.46 3.91
CA ILE A 4 -7.71 7.61 3.01
C ILE A 4 -8.97 7.51 2.13
N LEU A 5 -9.31 6.28 1.70
CA LEU A 5 -10.46 6.01 0.82
C LEU A 5 -11.06 4.63 1.13
N ARG A 6 -12.37 4.50 0.94
CA ARG A 6 -13.08 3.22 0.86
C ARG A 6 -13.98 3.23 -0.37
N SER A 7 -13.87 2.22 -1.23
CA SER A 7 -14.70 2.05 -2.43
C SER A 7 -14.81 0.57 -2.76
N ASP A 8 -16.00 0.09 -3.13
CA ASP A 8 -16.22 -1.26 -3.69
C ASP A 8 -15.60 -2.42 -2.86
N GLY A 9 -15.61 -2.30 -1.54
CA GLY A 9 -15.02 -3.30 -0.62
C GLY A 9 -13.51 -3.15 -0.41
N TYR A 10 -12.86 -2.20 -1.09
CA TYR A 10 -11.46 -1.85 -0.90
C TYR A 10 -11.28 -0.76 0.16
N ARG A 11 -10.23 -0.89 0.96
CA ARG A 11 -9.76 0.16 1.90
C ARG A 11 -8.33 0.56 1.54
N PHE A 12 -8.12 1.86 1.34
CA PHE A 12 -6.83 2.45 1.00
C PHE A 12 -6.22 3.19 2.19
N PHE A 13 -4.92 3.04 2.41
CA PHE A 13 -4.19 3.69 3.50
C PHE A 13 -2.67 3.73 3.24
N PHE A 14 -1.98 4.68 3.87
CA PHE A 14 -0.52 4.78 3.81
C PHE A 14 0.14 3.75 4.73
N TYR A 15 1.35 3.32 4.40
CA TYR A 15 2.30 2.70 5.33
C TYR A 15 3.50 3.65 5.50
N SER A 16 3.94 3.87 6.73
CA SER A 16 4.99 4.87 7.04
C SER A 16 6.32 4.25 7.47
N ASP A 17 6.36 2.92 7.66
CA ASP A 17 7.53 2.24 8.20
C ASP A 17 7.63 0.81 7.63
N GLU A 18 7.68 0.71 6.30
CA GLU A 18 7.85 -0.55 5.57
C GLU A 18 9.21 -0.58 4.85
N GLY A 19 9.88 -1.73 4.93
CA GLY A 19 11.16 -2.03 4.26
C GLY A 19 12.42 -1.59 4.99
N HIS A 20 13.53 -2.27 4.69
CA HIS A 20 14.88 -1.90 5.09
C HIS A 20 15.85 -2.09 3.91
N PRO A 21 16.33 -1.02 3.26
CA PRO A 21 16.04 0.40 3.51
C PRO A 21 14.56 0.75 3.31
N ARG A 22 14.10 1.87 3.90
CA ARG A 22 12.70 2.32 3.81
C ARG A 22 12.24 2.40 2.35
N GLU A 23 11.04 1.90 2.11
CA GLU A 23 10.44 1.95 0.79
C GLU A 23 10.01 3.38 0.39
N PRO A 24 9.98 3.69 -0.92
CA PRO A 24 9.39 4.94 -1.42
C PRO A 24 7.94 5.14 -0.98
N PRO A 25 7.39 6.37 -1.05
CA PRO A 25 5.99 6.64 -0.71
C PRO A 25 5.02 5.73 -1.49
N HIS A 26 4.13 5.05 -0.77
CA HIS A 26 3.16 4.12 -1.33
C HIS A 26 1.87 4.07 -0.50
N ILE A 27 0.81 3.56 -1.12
CA ILE A 27 -0.43 3.18 -0.45
C ILE A 27 -0.64 1.67 -0.54
N HIS A 28 -1.31 1.14 0.46
CA HIS A 28 -1.86 -0.22 0.43
C HIS A 28 -3.35 -0.14 0.13
N ALA A 29 -3.83 -1.11 -0.65
CA ALA A 29 -5.25 -1.39 -0.84
C ALA A 29 -5.53 -2.81 -0.32
N VAL A 30 -6.54 -2.94 0.54
CA VAL A 30 -6.94 -4.23 1.11
C VAL A 30 -8.37 -4.56 0.75
N SER A 31 -8.65 -5.84 0.49
CA SER A 31 -9.98 -6.41 0.31
C SER A 31 -10.00 -7.82 0.87
N GLY A 32 -10.75 -8.04 1.96
CA GLY A 32 -10.73 -9.31 2.68
C GLY A 32 -9.35 -9.59 3.29
N ASP A 33 -8.77 -10.74 2.94
CA ASP A 33 -7.43 -11.20 3.32
C ASP A 33 -6.34 -10.79 2.33
N LYS A 34 -6.70 -10.12 1.24
CA LYS A 34 -5.76 -9.71 0.18
C LYS A 34 -5.28 -8.28 0.38
N THR A 35 -3.99 -8.07 0.17
CA THR A 35 -3.32 -6.77 0.22
C THR A 35 -2.49 -6.56 -1.03
N ILE A 36 -2.55 -5.37 -1.60
CA ILE A 36 -1.68 -4.92 -2.70
C ILE A 36 -1.11 -3.55 -2.35
N LYS A 37 0.03 -3.18 -2.94
CA LYS A 37 0.62 -1.84 -2.78
C LYS A 37 0.91 -1.16 -4.10
N PHE A 38 0.83 0.17 -4.09
CA PHE A 38 1.12 1.03 -5.23
C PHE A 38 2.09 2.13 -4.85
N TRP A 39 3.14 2.34 -5.64
CA TRP A 39 3.96 3.54 -5.54
C TRP A 39 3.13 4.79 -5.88
N LEU A 40 3.56 5.95 -5.37
CA LEU A 40 2.91 7.23 -5.69
C LEU A 40 3.61 8.00 -6.81
N ASP A 41 4.89 7.68 -7.07
CA ASP A 41 5.71 8.34 -8.09
C ASP A 41 6.66 7.35 -8.79
N PRO A 42 6.32 6.89 -10.00
CA PRO A 42 5.02 7.03 -10.64
C PRO A 42 3.95 6.18 -9.93
N VAL A 43 2.67 6.40 -10.23
CA VAL A 43 1.59 5.53 -9.74
C VAL A 43 1.65 4.19 -10.46
N GLU A 44 2.19 3.17 -9.79
CA GLU A 44 2.37 1.84 -10.36
C GLU A 44 2.23 0.72 -9.31
N LEU A 45 1.81 -0.46 -9.74
CA LEU A 45 1.71 -1.63 -8.88
C LEU A 45 3.11 -2.07 -8.42
N ALA A 46 3.25 -2.31 -7.12
CA ALA A 46 4.50 -2.73 -6.52
C ALA A 46 4.39 -4.10 -5.85
N HIS A 47 5.45 -4.89 -5.97
CA HIS A 47 5.56 -6.17 -5.27
C HIS A 47 6.16 -5.96 -3.89
N ASN A 48 5.58 -6.60 -2.87
CA ASN A 48 6.25 -6.76 -1.58
C ASN A 48 7.55 -7.55 -1.78
N LYS A 49 8.68 -6.97 -1.40
CA LYS A 49 9.92 -7.75 -1.30
C LYS A 49 9.78 -8.67 -0.07
N PRO A 50 9.99 -9.99 -0.20
CA PRO A 50 10.11 -10.84 0.97
C PRO A 50 11.33 -10.40 1.80
N LEU A 51 11.20 -10.50 3.12
CA LEU A 51 12.25 -10.22 4.11
C LEU A 51 13.52 -11.02 3.85
#